data_AF-A0A1M5HGF9-F1
#
_entry.id   AF-A0A1M5HGF9-F1
#
_cell.length_a   1.000
_cell.length_b   1.000
_cell.length_c   1.000
_cell.angle_alpha   90.00
_cell.angle_beta   90.00
_cell.angle_gamma   90.00
#
_symmetry.space_group_name_H-M   'P 1'
#
loop_
_entity.id
_entity.type
_entity.pdbx_description
1 polymer ?
#
loop_
_entity_poly.entity_id
_entity_poly.type
_entity_poly.pdbx_seq_one_letter_code
_entity_poly.pdbx_strand_id
1 'polypeptide(L)'
;MNLTKYFLWLATFAVLGVIALSQLAIPSVVAFLVGLAGATLVFLLTSQNSSSQQQSQMATTTLYVGNLPYKANESNVKSLFADYGEVFAVRLMKDKRTGKRRGFGFVVMPEADAQKAITELNESSYMDRTLKVRVANDPKNPESDSSQFD
;
A
#
# COMPACT_ATOMS: atom_id res chain seq x y z
N MET A 1 50.62 26.90 1.88
CA MET A 1 51.38 25.67 2.22
C MET A 1 50.41 24.76 2.98
N ASN A 2 49.74 23.78 2.37
CA ASN A 2 50.29 22.42 2.24
C ASN A 2 49.42 21.53 1.31
N LEU A 3 48.55 22.08 0.45
CA LEU A 3 47.63 21.25 -0.34
C LEU A 3 48.36 20.38 -1.39
N THR A 4 49.40 20.90 -2.03
CA THR A 4 50.26 20.13 -2.95
C THR A 4 51.03 19.01 -2.24
N LYS A 5 51.32 19.15 -0.94
CA LYS A 5 51.98 18.10 -0.14
C LYS A 5 51.02 16.96 0.19
N TYR A 6 49.73 17.23 0.39
CA TYR A 6 48.71 16.20 0.60
C TYR A 6 48.46 15.35 -0.65
N PHE A 7 48.45 15.95 -1.84
CA PHE A 7 48.36 15.18 -3.09
C PHE A 7 49.55 14.23 -3.26
N LEU A 8 50.76 14.67 -2.88
CA LEU A 8 51.95 13.82 -2.89
C LEU A 8 51.84 12.68 -1.87
N TRP A 9 51.41 12.96 -0.63
CA TRP A 9 51.22 11.94 0.41
C TRP A 9 50.08 10.96 0.08
N LEU A 10 49.02 11.42 -0.58
CA LEU A 10 47.89 10.60 -1.02
C LEU A 10 48.30 9.63 -2.12
N ALA A 11 49.06 10.10 -3.11
CA ALA A 11 49.61 9.25 -4.17
C ALA A 11 50.52 8.17 -3.59
N THR A 12 51.36 8.50 -2.60
CA THR A 12 52.22 7.51 -1.95
C THR A 12 51.43 6.46 -1.17
N PHE A 13 50.37 6.84 -0.46
CA PHE A 13 49.51 5.87 0.23
C PHE A 13 48.69 5.02 -0.72
N ALA A 14 48.19 5.60 -1.82
CA ALA A 14 47.47 4.85 -2.84
C ALA A 14 48.37 3.78 -3.46
N VAL A 15 49.62 4.12 -3.79
CA VAL A 15 50.59 3.18 -4.34
C VAL A 15 50.99 2.12 -3.31
N LEU A 16 51.23 2.50 -2.05
CA LEU A 16 51.49 1.53 -0.95
C LEU A 16 50.30 0.60 -0.72
N GLY A 17 49.07 1.12 -0.79
CA GLY A 17 47.85 0.35 -0.66
C GLY A 17 47.68 -0.66 -1.80
N VAL A 18 47.89 -0.23 -3.05
CA VAL A 18 47.83 -1.11 -4.24
C VAL A 18 48.93 -2.18 -4.19
N ILE A 19 50.14 -1.84 -3.75
CA ILE A 19 51.25 -2.81 -3.60
C ILE A 19 50.94 -3.80 -2.46
N ALA A 20 50.45 -3.33 -1.31
CA ALA A 20 50.06 -4.20 -0.20
C ALA A 20 48.90 -5.14 -0.59
N LEU A 21 47.92 -4.62 -1.35
CA LEU A 21 46.83 -5.42 -1.93
C LEU A 21 47.35 -6.39 -3.01
N SER A 22 48.38 -6.04 -3.77
CA SER A 22 48.96 -6.90 -4.81
C SER A 22 49.80 -8.06 -4.25
N GLN A 23 50.33 -7.93 -3.04
CA GLN A 23 51.04 -9.02 -2.34
C GLN A 23 50.08 -9.89 -1.53
N LEU A 24 48.85 -9.43 -1.31
CA LEU A 24 47.80 -10.23 -0.72
C LEU A 24 47.18 -11.07 -1.83
N ALA A 25 47.73 -12.27 -2.04
CA ALA A 25 47.11 -13.30 -2.89
C ALA A 25 45.80 -13.75 -2.22
N ILE A 26 44.76 -12.92 -2.30
CA ILE A 26 43.41 -13.26 -1.85
C ILE A 26 42.98 -14.42 -2.75
N PRO A 27 42.87 -15.65 -2.23
CA PRO A 27 42.42 -16.77 -3.04
C PRO A 27 41.06 -16.44 -3.61
N SER A 28 40.76 -16.87 -4.84
CA SER A 28 39.49 -16.56 -5.52
C SER A 28 38.24 -16.88 -4.66
N VAL A 29 38.37 -17.85 -3.75
CA VAL A 29 37.35 -18.19 -2.74
C VAL A 29 37.06 -17.04 -1.76
N VAL A 30 38.08 -16.36 -1.25
CA VAL A 30 37.90 -15.27 -0.28
C VAL A 30 37.25 -14.06 -0.95
N ALA A 31 37.61 -13.75 -2.20
CA ALA A 31 36.94 -12.71 -2.98
C ALA A 31 35.47 -13.04 -3.24
N PHE A 32 35.17 -14.31 -3.56
CA PHE A 32 33.79 -14.77 -3.75
C PHE A 32 32.96 -14.68 -2.46
N LEU A 33 33.52 -15.05 -1.31
CA LEU A 33 32.83 -14.98 -0.01
C LEU A 33 32.52 -13.54 0.41
N VAL A 34 33.45 -12.61 0.21
CA VAL A 34 33.22 -11.18 0.50
C VAL A 34 32.16 -10.60 -0.44
N GLY A 35 32.18 -10.98 -1.73
CA GLY A 35 31.16 -10.58 -2.70
C GLY A 35 29.77 -11.10 -2.34
N LEU A 36 29.67 -12.36 -1.91
CA LEU A 36 28.41 -12.98 -1.49
C LEU A 36 27.86 -12.33 -0.22
N ALA A 37 28.72 -12.06 0.76
CA ALA A 37 28.34 -11.35 1.99
C ALA A 37 27.90 -9.90 1.72
N GLY A 38 28.58 -9.20 0.81
CA GLY A 38 28.19 -7.86 0.38
C GLY A 38 26.84 -7.84 -0.35
N ALA A 39 26.63 -8.78 -1.28
CA ALA A 39 25.38 -8.89 -2.03
C ALA A 39 24.19 -9.28 -1.14
N THR A 40 24.37 -10.21 -0.18
CA THR A 40 23.31 -10.56 0.78
C THR A 40 22.99 -9.41 1.71
N LEU A 41 23.98 -8.64 2.17
CA LEU A 41 23.76 -7.46 2.99
C LEU A 41 23.03 -6.35 2.22
N VAL A 42 23.43 -6.10 0.97
CA VAL A 42 22.76 -5.11 0.12
C VAL A 42 21.33 -5.53 -0.24
N PHE A 43 21.10 -6.83 -0.49
CA PHE A 43 19.76 -7.37 -0.71
C PHE A 43 18.90 -7.26 0.57
N LEU A 44 19.45 -7.57 1.75
CA LEU A 44 18.76 -7.38 3.03
C LEU A 44 18.44 -5.91 3.33
N LEU A 45 19.32 -4.98 2.97
CA LEU A 45 19.08 -3.55 3.11
C LEU A 45 18.05 -3.02 2.10
N THR A 46 18.00 -3.60 0.89
CA THR A 46 17.11 -3.16 -0.19
C THR A 46 15.73 -3.83 -0.15
N SER A 47 15.62 -5.01 0.46
CA SER A 47 14.39 -5.82 0.47
C SER A 47 13.33 -5.33 1.49
N GLN A 48 13.41 -4.09 1.96
CA GLN A 48 12.39 -3.43 2.78
C GLN A 48 11.41 -2.56 1.96
N ASN A 49 10.99 -3.01 0.78
CA ASN A 49 9.87 -2.37 0.07
C ASN A 49 8.62 -3.27 -0.02
N SER A 50 8.45 -4.15 0.96
CA SER A 50 7.13 -4.69 1.30
C SER A 50 6.49 -3.77 2.33
N SER A 51 5.96 -2.64 1.87
CA SER A 51 4.90 -1.93 2.58
C SER A 51 3.63 -2.78 2.56
N SER A 52 3.70 -3.96 3.21
CA SER A 52 2.57 -4.58 3.87
C SER A 52 1.98 -3.49 4.73
N GLN A 53 0.77 -3.08 4.38
CA GLN A 53 -0.04 -2.13 5.12
C GLN A 53 -0.03 -2.57 6.59
N GLN A 54 0.79 -1.91 7.43
CA GLN A 54 0.54 -1.81 8.86
C GLN A 54 -0.71 -0.96 8.97
N GLN A 55 -1.86 -1.56 8.68
CA GLN A 55 -3.15 -1.04 9.06
C GLN A 55 -3.14 -1.16 10.58
N SER A 56 -2.87 -0.05 11.23
CA SER A 56 -3.18 0.19 12.64
C SER A 56 -4.46 -0.55 12.97
N GLN A 57 -4.49 -1.32 14.07
CA GLN A 57 -5.66 -2.05 14.56
C GLN A 57 -6.81 -1.10 14.99
N MET A 58 -7.18 -0.17 14.12
CA MET A 58 -8.40 0.61 14.24
C MET A 58 -9.48 -0.26 13.63
N ALA A 59 -10.53 -0.52 14.41
CA ALA A 59 -11.70 -1.20 13.91
C ALA A 59 -12.25 -0.44 12.69
N THR A 60 -12.28 -1.10 11.55
CA THR A 60 -12.83 -0.55 10.31
C THR A 60 -14.17 -1.20 10.03
N THR A 61 -15.13 -0.39 9.57
CA THR A 61 -16.45 -0.86 9.17
C THR A 61 -16.63 -0.63 7.67
N THR A 62 -17.23 -1.61 7.00
CA THR A 62 -17.65 -1.45 5.62
C THR A 62 -19.08 -0.94 5.58
N LEU A 63 -19.31 0.13 4.83
CA LEU A 63 -20.63 0.72 4.60
C LEU A 63 -21.14 0.34 3.21
N TYR A 64 -22.41 -0.01 3.14
CA TYR A 64 -23.16 -0.12 1.90
C TYR A 64 -23.76 1.24 1.55
N VAL A 65 -23.56 1.67 0.30
CA VAL A 65 -24.06 2.94 -0.24
C VAL A 65 -24.92 2.66 -1.46
N GLY A 66 -26.23 2.80 -1.32
CA GLY A 66 -27.23 2.52 -2.34
C GLY A 66 -27.91 3.75 -2.92
N ASN A 67 -28.60 3.55 -4.03
CA ASN A 67 -29.31 4.58 -4.81
C ASN A 67 -28.39 5.70 -5.33
N LEU A 68 -27.11 5.40 -5.53
CA LEU A 68 -26.16 6.33 -6.13
C LEU A 68 -26.55 6.65 -7.58
N PRO A 69 -26.38 7.90 -8.03
CA PRO A 69 -26.52 8.27 -9.43
C PRO A 69 -25.63 7.41 -10.32
N TYR A 70 -26.13 7.00 -11.49
CA TYR A 70 -25.34 6.19 -12.44
C TYR A 70 -24.10 6.92 -12.98
N LYS A 71 -24.05 8.25 -12.83
CA LYS A 71 -22.89 9.09 -13.18
C LYS A 71 -21.87 9.22 -12.03
N ALA A 72 -22.21 8.83 -10.81
CA ALA A 72 -21.32 8.95 -9.65
C ALA A 72 -20.11 8.01 -9.78
N ASN A 73 -18.90 8.56 -9.66
CA ASN A 73 -17.64 7.82 -9.69
C ASN A 73 -17.09 7.58 -8.28
N GLU A 74 -16.08 6.73 -8.17
CA GLU A 74 -15.42 6.43 -6.88
C GLU A 74 -14.85 7.70 -6.24
N SER A 75 -14.30 8.63 -7.04
CA SER A 75 -13.85 9.93 -6.53
C SER A 75 -14.98 10.76 -5.95
N ASN A 76 -16.17 10.76 -6.56
CA ASN A 76 -17.30 11.54 -6.06
C ASN A 76 -17.80 10.98 -4.72
N VAL A 77 -17.87 9.65 -4.61
CA VAL A 77 -18.26 8.99 -3.36
C VAL A 77 -17.18 9.17 -2.30
N LYS A 78 -15.89 9.07 -2.66
CA LYS A 78 -14.80 9.33 -1.71
C LYS A 78 -14.89 10.75 -1.14
N SER A 79 -15.08 11.77 -1.99
CA SER A 79 -15.22 13.15 -1.53
C SER A 79 -16.46 13.35 -0.65
N LEU A 80 -17.59 12.73 -1.00
CA LEU A 80 -18.82 12.83 -0.18
C LEU A 80 -18.62 12.25 1.23
N PHE A 81 -17.91 11.13 1.36
CA PHE A 81 -17.67 10.49 2.65
C PHE A 81 -16.49 11.12 3.41
N ALA A 82 -15.58 11.82 2.72
CA ALA A 82 -14.44 12.50 3.32
C ALA A 82 -14.83 13.63 4.28
N ASP A 83 -16.00 14.25 4.09
CA ASP A 83 -16.54 15.28 5.00
C ASP A 83 -16.93 14.70 6.38
N TYR A 84 -17.10 13.38 6.46
CA TYR A 84 -17.53 12.69 7.67
C TYR A 84 -16.41 11.90 8.35
N GLY A 85 -15.33 11.56 7.64
CA GLY A 85 -14.17 10.89 8.19
C GLY A 85 -13.18 10.36 7.14
N GLU A 86 -12.20 9.58 7.58
CA GLU A 86 -11.18 9.03 6.66
C GLU A 86 -11.73 7.87 5.83
N VAL A 87 -11.55 7.94 4.51
CA VAL A 87 -11.98 6.89 3.57
C VAL A 87 -10.80 6.05 3.11
N PHE A 88 -10.73 4.81 3.59
CA PHE A 88 -9.69 3.85 3.22
C PHE A 88 -9.88 3.30 1.81
N ALA A 89 -11.10 2.89 1.48
CA ALA A 89 -11.41 2.30 0.17
C ALA A 89 -12.84 2.61 -0.28
N VAL A 90 -13.02 2.74 -1.60
CA VAL A 90 -14.33 2.86 -2.24
C VAL A 90 -14.39 1.85 -3.38
N ARG A 91 -15.50 1.12 -3.48
CA ARG A 91 -15.72 0.13 -4.55
C ARG A 91 -17.13 0.30 -5.10
N LEU A 92 -17.27 0.70 -6.37
CA LEU A 92 -18.58 0.84 -7.02
C LEU A 92 -18.94 -0.39 -7.86
N MET A 93 -20.15 -0.91 -7.69
CA MET A 93 -20.56 -2.13 -8.40
C MET A 93 -21.05 -1.82 -9.80
N LYS A 94 -20.48 -2.56 -10.76
CA LYS A 94 -20.89 -2.55 -12.17
C LYS A 94 -21.50 -3.90 -12.51
N ASP A 95 -22.47 -3.89 -13.41
CA ASP A 95 -23.02 -5.09 -14.01
C ASP A 95 -21.94 -5.73 -14.89
N LYS A 96 -21.62 -7.02 -14.65
CA LYS A 96 -20.56 -7.73 -15.37
C LYS A 96 -20.90 -7.98 -16.83
N ARG A 97 -22.18 -8.03 -17.19
CA ARG A 97 -22.66 -8.32 -18.55
C ARG A 97 -22.81 -7.04 -19.38
N THR A 98 -23.32 -5.96 -18.77
CA THR A 98 -23.60 -4.71 -19.48
C THR A 98 -22.57 -3.61 -19.24
N GLY A 99 -21.68 -3.76 -18.25
CA GLY A 99 -20.72 -2.74 -17.82
C GLY A 99 -21.36 -1.52 -17.14
N LYS A 100 -22.70 -1.43 -17.09
CA LYS A 100 -23.43 -0.31 -16.50
C LYS A 100 -23.30 -0.31 -14.98
N ARG A 101 -23.27 0.88 -14.38
CA ARG A 101 -23.24 1.00 -12.91
C ARG A 101 -24.56 0.53 -12.33
N ARG A 102 -24.51 -0.24 -11.24
CA ARG A 102 -25.71 -0.73 -10.56
C ARG A 102 -26.33 0.29 -9.60
N GLY A 103 -25.70 1.45 -9.45
CA GLY A 103 -26.18 2.51 -8.55
C GLY A 103 -25.97 2.18 -7.07
N PHE A 104 -24.98 1.35 -6.75
CA PHE A 104 -24.55 1.09 -5.38
C PHE A 104 -23.06 0.74 -5.30
N GLY A 105 -22.51 0.82 -4.10
CA GLY A 105 -21.13 0.46 -3.81
C GLY A 105 -20.87 0.26 -2.32
N PHE A 106 -19.59 0.09 -2.01
CA PHE A 106 -19.09 -0.13 -0.66
C PHE A 106 -18.00 0.89 -0.34
N VAL A 107 -17.97 1.37 0.90
CA VAL A 107 -16.99 2.33 1.41
C VAL A 107 -16.42 1.78 2.72
N VAL A 108 -15.10 1.78 2.86
CA VAL A 108 -14.41 1.29 4.07
C VAL A 108 -13.87 2.50 4.82
N MET A 109 -14.25 2.62 6.09
CA MET A 109 -13.90 3.74 6.98
C MET A 109 -13.67 3.25 8.41
N PRO A 110 -13.04 4.04 9.30
CA PRO A 110 -13.02 3.76 10.73
C PRO A 110 -14.43 3.61 11.29
N GLU A 111 -14.65 2.68 12.23
CA GLU A 111 -15.96 2.42 12.83
C GLU A 111 -16.60 3.67 13.45
N ALA A 112 -15.78 4.51 14.11
CA ALA A 112 -16.23 5.77 14.70
C ALA A 112 -16.80 6.74 13.65
N ASP A 113 -16.13 6.87 12.51
CA ASP A 113 -16.55 7.75 11.42
C ASP A 113 -17.71 7.16 10.63
N ALA A 114 -17.74 5.83 10.50
CA ALA A 114 -18.75 5.10 9.76
C ALA A 114 -20.16 5.32 10.35
N GLN A 115 -20.27 5.30 11.68
CA GLN A 115 -21.55 5.57 12.36
C GLN A 115 -22.04 7.00 12.11
N LYS A 116 -21.13 7.98 12.17
CA LYS A 116 -21.45 9.38 11.86
C LYS A 116 -21.89 9.56 10.41
N ALA A 117 -21.20 8.93 9.47
CA ALA A 117 -21.56 8.96 8.06
C ALA A 117 -22.94 8.33 7.80
N ILE A 118 -23.29 7.23 8.48
CA ILE A 118 -24.63 6.62 8.37
C ILE A 118 -25.71 7.60 8.83
N THR A 119 -25.55 8.21 10.01
CA THR A 119 -26.57 9.11 10.58
C THR A 119 -26.84 10.32 9.69
N GLU A 120 -25.81 10.90 9.09
CA GLU A 120 -25.93 12.13 8.30
C GLU A 120 -26.26 11.89 6.82
N LEU A 121 -25.71 10.83 6.21
CA LEU A 121 -25.90 10.58 4.77
C LEU A 121 -27.05 9.64 4.45
N ASN A 122 -27.50 8.81 5.39
CA ASN A 122 -28.67 7.96 5.14
C ASN A 122 -29.92 8.85 4.96
N GLU A 123 -30.65 8.63 3.88
CA GLU A 123 -31.82 9.42 3.48
C GLU A 123 -31.52 10.87 3.05
N SER A 124 -30.24 11.23 2.93
CA SER A 124 -29.84 12.51 2.34
C SER A 124 -30.06 12.54 0.82
N SER A 125 -30.35 13.72 0.29
CA SER A 125 -30.51 13.94 -1.15
C SER A 125 -29.16 14.25 -1.80
N TYR A 126 -28.78 13.44 -2.80
CA TYR A 126 -27.57 13.62 -3.59
C TYR A 126 -27.88 13.49 -5.08
N MET A 127 -27.70 14.58 -5.84
CA MET A 127 -28.00 14.65 -7.28
C MET A 127 -29.40 14.11 -7.62
N ASP A 128 -30.43 14.65 -6.97
CA ASP A 128 -31.84 14.27 -7.12
C ASP A 128 -32.17 12.81 -6.75
N ARG A 129 -31.30 12.16 -5.98
CA ARG A 129 -31.51 10.79 -5.49
C ARG A 129 -31.26 10.69 -4.00
N THR A 130 -32.18 10.05 -3.29
CA THR A 130 -32.06 9.79 -1.86
C THR A 130 -31.08 8.65 -1.60
N LEU A 131 -29.94 8.93 -0.96
CA LEU A 131 -28.96 7.91 -0.65
C LEU A 131 -29.46 6.94 0.43
N LYS A 132 -29.02 5.69 0.34
CA LYS A 132 -29.25 4.68 1.38
C LYS A 132 -27.90 4.23 1.92
N VAL A 133 -27.57 4.61 3.13
CA VAL A 133 -26.28 4.29 3.76
C VAL A 133 -26.52 3.42 4.98
N ARG A 134 -25.85 2.26 5.04
CA ARG A 134 -26.01 1.27 6.12
C ARG A 134 -24.70 0.53 6.34
N VAL A 135 -24.53 -0.11 7.49
CA VAL A 135 -23.46 -1.10 7.67
C VAL A 135 -23.65 -2.20 6.62
N ALA A 136 -22.58 -2.51 5.89
CA ALA A 136 -22.60 -3.60 4.92
C ALA A 136 -22.56 -4.93 5.68
N ASN A 137 -23.40 -5.88 5.26
CA ASN A 137 -23.16 -7.28 5.62
C ASN A 137 -21.87 -7.72 4.93
N ASP A 138 -21.05 -8.49 5.66
CA ASP A 138 -19.85 -9.08 5.09
C ASP A 138 -20.18 -9.73 3.75
N PRO A 139 -19.42 -9.43 2.68
CA PRO A 139 -19.58 -10.16 1.45
C PRO A 139 -19.28 -11.62 1.80
N LYS A 140 -20.31 -12.47 1.81
CA LYS A 140 -20.18 -13.93 1.88
C LYS A 140 -19.10 -14.29 0.86
N ASN A 141 -17.89 -14.60 1.31
CA ASN A 141 -16.85 -15.06 0.42
C ASN A 141 -17.34 -16.42 -0.11
N PRO A 142 -17.60 -16.59 -1.42
CA PRO A 142 -18.10 -17.87 -1.93
C PRO A 142 -17.11 -19.04 -1.78
N GLU A 143 -15.92 -18.83 -1.19
CA GLU A 143 -14.87 -19.84 -1.04
C GLU A 143 -14.93 -20.68 0.25
N SER A 144 -15.92 -20.51 1.13
CA SER A 144 -15.97 -21.28 2.39
C SER A 144 -16.78 -22.59 2.35
N ASP A 145 -17.33 -22.99 1.19
CA ASP A 145 -18.25 -24.15 1.07
C ASP A 145 -17.66 -25.38 0.34
N SER A 146 -16.37 -25.37 -0.05
CA SER A 146 -15.77 -26.46 -0.84
C SER A 146 -15.08 -27.58 -0.05
N SER A 147 -15.17 -27.59 1.29
CA SER A 147 -14.44 -28.57 2.14
C SER A 147 -15.33 -29.62 2.81
N GLN A 148 -16.57 -29.81 2.36
CA GLN A 148 -17.52 -30.75 2.99
C GLN A 148 -18.09 -31.76 1.98
N PHE A 149 -17.20 -32.44 1.24
CA PHE A 149 -17.50 -33.71 0.56
C PHE A 149 -16.21 -34.54 0.55
N ASP A 150 -15.98 -35.27 1.65
CA ASP A 150 -15.14 -36.47 1.72
C ASP A 150 -16.05 -37.66 2.01
#